data_AF-A0A1D2NLR0-F1
#
_entry.id   AF-A0A1D2NLR0-F1
#
_cell.length_a   1.000
_cell.length_b   1.000
_cell.length_c   1.000
_cell.angle_alpha   90.00
_cell.angle_beta   90.00
_cell.angle_gamma   90.00
#
_symmetry.space_group_name_H-M   'P 1'
#
loop_
_entity.id
_entity.type
_entity.pdbx_description
1 polymer ?
#
loop_
_entity_poly.entity_id
_entity_poly.type
_entity_poly.pdbx_seq_one_letter_code
_entity_poly.pdbx_strand_id
1 'polypeptide(L)'
;MPAYEAILILKKMARPEVAKALKRATTNIFNNNGLLFGIENLGHRALPYGISAHGRRHKEGSYFLIRFDSSTTTIEVLKDEFRRDIDVVRNGFVRIRPEENIECTLDEEMKPPAYRQDVKDMIEEGRRREKYKFQPKTGLEYNPWRT
;
A
#
# COMPACT_ATOMS: atom_id res chain seq x y z
N MET A 1 -16.13 7.77 -0.93
CA MET A 1 -15.17 7.86 0.20
C MET A 1 -14.12 6.78 -0.01
N PRO A 2 -12.82 7.06 0.16
CA PRO A 2 -11.79 6.03 0.00
C PRO A 2 -11.75 5.06 1.21
N ALA A 3 -11.41 3.81 0.92
CA ALA A 3 -11.21 2.77 1.92
C ALA A 3 -9.81 2.84 2.52
N TYR A 4 -9.74 2.72 3.85
CA TYR A 4 -8.52 2.72 4.62
C TYR A 4 -8.41 1.48 5.51
N GLU A 5 -7.18 1.09 5.76
CA GLU A 5 -6.80 0.08 6.73
C GLU A 5 -5.95 0.75 7.80
N ALA A 6 -6.41 0.68 9.05
CA ALA A 6 -5.69 1.14 10.22
C ALA A 6 -5.07 -0.05 10.95
N ILE A 7 -3.77 0.02 11.18
CA ILE A 7 -3.04 -0.88 12.06
C ILE A 7 -2.93 -0.19 13.42
N LEU A 8 -3.46 -0.83 14.45
CA LEU A 8 -3.36 -0.38 15.84
C LEU A 8 -2.54 -1.40 16.64
N ILE A 9 -1.44 -0.93 17.20
CA ILE A 9 -0.64 -1.68 18.16
C ILE A 9 -1.02 -1.18 19.54
N LEU A 10 -1.79 -1.99 20.27
CA LEU A 10 -2.13 -1.70 21.66
C LEU A 10 -1.07 -2.25 22.59
N LYS A 11 -0.87 -1.60 23.75
CA LYS A 11 0.02 -2.13 24.78
C LYS A 11 -0.51 -3.47 25.30
N LYS A 12 0.36 -4.26 25.95
CA LYS A 12 -0.06 -5.50 26.60
C LYS A 12 -1.00 -5.18 27.77
N MET A 13 -2.23 -5.66 27.68
CA MET A 13 -3.30 -5.43 28.65
C MET A 13 -4.16 -6.69 28.82
N ALA A 14 -5.02 -6.69 29.84
CA ALA A 14 -6.01 -7.75 29.99
C ALA A 14 -7.08 -7.66 28.90
N ARG A 15 -7.68 -8.79 28.51
CA ARG A 15 -8.75 -8.86 27.50
C ARG A 15 -9.88 -7.81 27.67
N PRO A 16 -10.44 -7.55 28.88
CA PRO A 16 -11.48 -6.53 29.03
C PRO A 16 -10.98 -5.11 28.77
N GLU A 17 -9.71 -4.81 29.06
CA GLU A 17 -9.11 -3.48 28.81
C GLU A 17 -8.85 -3.28 27.33
N VAL A 18 -8.38 -4.32 26.63
CA VAL A 18 -8.25 -4.32 25.17
C VAL A 18 -9.60 -4.06 24.50
N ALA A 19 -10.67 -4.72 24.97
CA ALA A 19 -12.01 -4.50 24.43
C ALA A 19 -12.50 -3.06 24.65
N LYS A 20 -12.19 -2.45 25.81
CA LYS A 20 -12.49 -1.04 26.09
C LYS A 20 -11.70 -0.10 25.16
N ALA A 21 -10.41 -0.34 24.98
CA ALA A 21 -9.56 0.47 24.10
C ALA A 21 -10.04 0.39 22.64
N LEU A 22 -10.36 -0.81 22.15
CA LEU A 22 -10.94 -0.99 20.82
C LEU A 22 -12.29 -0.29 20.69
N LYS A 23 -13.17 -0.40 21.70
CA LYS A 23 -14.45 0.32 21.69
C LYS A 23 -14.24 1.82 21.56
N ARG A 24 -13.31 2.41 22.33
CA ARG A 24 -12.96 3.84 22.19
C ARG A 24 -12.46 4.16 20.78
N ALA A 25 -11.54 3.37 20.25
CA ALA A 25 -10.98 3.60 18.92
C ALA A 25 -12.05 3.55 17.82
N THR A 26 -12.93 2.56 17.88
CA THR A 26 -14.05 2.41 16.95
C THR A 26 -15.09 3.53 17.11
N THR A 27 -15.41 3.94 18.34
CA THR A 27 -16.31 5.08 18.57
C THR A 27 -15.75 6.38 18.00
N ASN A 28 -14.44 6.61 18.11
CA ASN A 28 -13.78 7.75 17.49
C ASN A 28 -13.88 7.74 15.96
N ILE A 29 -13.74 6.58 15.33
CA ILE A 29 -13.96 6.43 13.88
C ILE A 29 -15.39 6.77 13.51
N PHE A 30 -16.38 6.27 14.27
CA PHE A 30 -17.79 6.57 14.01
C PHE A 30 -18.14 8.06 14.21
N ASN A 31 -17.60 8.70 15.25
CA ASN A 31 -17.80 10.12 15.52
C ASN A 31 -17.26 11.02 14.39
N ASN A 32 -16.20 10.57 13.70
CA ASN A 32 -15.60 11.25 12.56
C ASN A 32 -16.20 10.79 11.21
N ASN A 33 -17.46 10.33 11.21
CA ASN A 33 -18.21 9.89 10.04
C ASN A 33 -17.54 8.75 9.24
N GLY A 34 -16.78 7.88 9.92
CA GLY A 34 -16.20 6.68 9.31
C GLY A 34 -17.15 5.49 9.32
N LEU A 35 -17.20 4.72 8.24
CA LEU A 35 -17.95 3.46 8.15
C LEU A 35 -17.01 2.28 8.35
N LEU A 36 -17.26 1.46 9.37
CA LEU A 36 -16.44 0.29 9.69
C LEU A 36 -16.86 -0.93 8.87
N PHE A 37 -15.89 -1.61 8.26
CA PHE A 37 -16.10 -2.89 7.55
C PHE A 37 -15.73 -4.11 8.38
N GLY A 38 -14.65 -4.02 9.17
CA GLY A 38 -14.15 -5.17 9.91
C GLY A 38 -13.04 -4.82 10.88
N ILE A 39 -12.94 -5.63 11.94
CA ILE A 39 -11.85 -5.58 12.92
C ILE A 39 -11.26 -6.99 13.01
N GLU A 40 -9.98 -7.10 12.72
CA GLU A 40 -9.23 -8.34 12.75
C GLU A 40 -8.19 -8.29 13.87
N ASN A 41 -8.07 -9.40 14.61
CA ASN A 41 -7.06 -9.56 15.65
C ASN A 41 -5.89 -10.39 15.10
N LEU A 42 -4.73 -9.77 14.93
CA LEU A 42 -3.51 -10.43 14.43
C LEU A 42 -2.71 -11.13 15.56
N GLY A 43 -3.18 -10.98 16.80
CA GLY A 43 -2.66 -11.62 17.99
C GLY A 43 -1.70 -10.77 18.80
N HIS A 44 -1.29 -11.32 19.94
CA HIS A 44 -0.29 -10.73 20.83
C HIS A 44 1.10 -11.23 20.41
N ARG A 45 1.99 -10.31 20.04
CA ARG A 45 3.34 -10.64 19.57
C ARG A 45 4.37 -9.70 20.19
N ALA A 46 5.63 -10.16 20.22
CA ALA A 46 6.75 -9.28 20.52
C ALA A 46 6.88 -8.22 19.42
N LEU A 47 7.17 -6.98 19.81
CA LEU A 47 7.45 -5.90 18.86
C LEU A 47 8.82 -6.15 18.21
N PRO A 48 9.01 -5.79 16.93
CA PRO A 48 10.30 -5.96 16.25
C PRO A 48 11.46 -5.27 16.97
N TYR A 49 11.17 -4.14 17.63
CA TYR A 49 12.09 -3.42 18.50
C TYR A 49 11.31 -2.75 19.64
N GLY A 50 12.02 -2.35 20.69
CA GLY A 50 11.41 -1.66 21.82
C GLY A 50 10.94 -0.26 21.45
N ILE A 51 9.63 -0.02 21.48
CA ILE A 51 9.02 1.28 21.16
C ILE A 51 8.78 2.05 22.46
N SER A 52 9.27 3.29 22.54
CA SER A 52 8.94 4.19 23.65
C SER A 52 7.68 4.97 23.31
N ALA A 53 6.61 4.78 24.08
CA ALA A 53 5.34 5.48 23.92
C ALA A 53 4.74 5.77 25.30
N HIS A 54 4.21 6.98 25.48
CA HIS A 54 3.56 7.42 26.73
C HIS A 54 4.42 7.19 27.99
N GLY A 55 5.72 7.50 27.89
CA GLY A 55 6.67 7.40 29.02
C GLY A 55 7.09 5.97 29.40
N ARG A 56 6.72 4.95 28.62
CA ARG A 56 7.14 3.56 28.84
C ARG A 56 7.70 2.94 27.57
N ARG A 57 8.69 2.06 27.74
CA ARG A 57 9.25 1.26 26.66
C ARG A 57 8.52 -0.07 26.57
N HIS A 58 7.80 -0.29 25.48
CA HIS A 58 7.04 -1.50 25.19
C HIS A 58 7.91 -2.48 24.40
N LYS A 59 7.91 -3.75 24.79
CA LYS A 59 8.55 -4.85 24.05
C LYS A 59 7.55 -5.81 23.42
N GLU A 60 6.30 -5.78 23.87
CA GLU A 60 5.21 -6.64 23.42
C GLU A 60 3.99 -5.77 23.13
N GLY A 61 3.16 -6.20 22.18
CA GLY A 61 1.95 -5.48 21.79
C GLY A 61 0.89 -6.40 21.20
N SER A 62 -0.35 -5.92 21.22
CA SER A 62 -1.50 -6.57 20.62
C SER A 62 -1.78 -5.90 19.27
N TYR A 63 -1.78 -6.67 18.19
CA TYR A 63 -1.94 -6.15 16.84
C TYR A 63 -3.40 -6.26 16.40
N PHE A 64 -3.98 -5.13 16.03
CA PHE A 64 -5.33 -5.04 15.48
C PHE A 64 -5.29 -4.36 14.12
N LEU A 65 -6.12 -4.86 13.22
CA LEU A 65 -6.31 -4.33 11.89
C LEU A 65 -7.78 -3.92 11.76
N ILE A 66 -8.00 -2.68 11.37
CA ILE A 66 -9.33 -2.08 11.27
C ILE A 66 -9.53 -1.58 9.85
N ARG A 67 -10.54 -2.09 9.16
CA ARG A 67 -10.91 -1.65 7.81
C ARG A 67 -12.11 -0.72 7.91
N PHE A 68 -11.99 0.47 7.34
CA PHE A 68 -13.05 1.47 7.38
C PHE A 68 -12.97 2.43 6.19
N ASP A 69 -14.10 2.99 5.80
CA ASP A 69 -14.19 4.10 4.85
C ASP A 69 -14.19 5.43 5.60
N SER A 70 -13.41 6.40 5.11
CA SER A 70 -13.43 7.76 5.68
C SER A 70 -12.94 8.80 4.67
N SER A 71 -13.18 10.08 4.96
CA SER A 71 -12.60 11.18 4.19
C SER A 71 -11.08 11.26 4.42
N THR A 72 -10.32 11.85 3.51
CA THR A 72 -8.87 12.04 3.72
C THR A 72 -8.60 13.04 4.85
N THR A 73 -9.47 14.03 5.04
CA THR A 73 -9.35 15.05 6.10
C THR A 73 -9.51 14.47 7.51
N THR A 74 -10.41 13.50 7.67
CA THR A 74 -10.69 12.85 8.96
C THR A 74 -9.56 11.92 9.39
N ILE A 75 -8.74 11.41 8.46
CA ILE A 75 -7.57 10.57 8.80
C ILE A 75 -6.54 11.34 9.62
N GLU A 76 -6.32 12.62 9.35
CA GLU A 76 -5.37 13.44 10.14
C GLU A 76 -5.87 13.63 11.57
N VAL A 77 -7.18 13.89 11.73
CA VAL A 77 -7.84 13.98 13.03
C VAL A 77 -7.73 12.66 13.80
N LEU A 78 -8.03 11.53 13.14
CA LEU A 78 -7.95 10.20 13.75
C LEU A 78 -6.51 9.83 14.15
N LYS A 79 -5.50 10.22 13.34
CA LYS A 79 -4.09 10.05 13.69
C LYS A 79 -3.73 10.78 14.98
N ASP A 80 -4.20 12.02 15.12
CA ASP A 80 -3.95 12.83 16.30
C ASP A 80 -4.69 12.29 17.53
N GLU A 81 -5.94 11.87 17.39
CA GLU A 81 -6.71 11.24 18.46
C GLU A 81 -6.05 9.94 18.96
N PHE A 82 -5.68 9.05 18.04
CA PHE A 82 -5.01 7.80 18.42
C PHE A 82 -3.60 8.00 18.97
N ARG A 83 -2.91 9.08 18.59
CA ARG A 83 -1.61 9.43 19.18
C ARG A 83 -1.75 9.93 20.62
N ARG A 84 -2.90 10.48 21.00
CA ARG A 84 -3.20 10.94 22.37
C ARG A 84 -3.68 9.80 23.27
N ASP A 85 -4.20 8.72 22.71
CA ASP A 85 -4.65 7.56 23.50
C ASP A 85 -3.44 6.81 24.10
N ILE A 86 -3.42 6.73 25.43
CA ILE A 86 -2.35 6.13 26.25
C ILE A 86 -2.21 4.62 26.00
N ASP A 87 -3.27 3.96 25.54
CA ASP A 87 -3.28 2.52 25.32
C ASP A 87 -2.75 2.14 23.92
N VAL A 88 -2.65 3.10 23.00
CA VAL A 88 -2.11 2.92 21.65
C VAL A 88 -0.60 3.16 21.67
N VAL A 89 0.19 2.12 21.41
CA VAL A 89 1.65 2.23 21.31
C VAL A 89 2.06 2.83 19.97
N ARG A 90 1.39 2.40 18.91
CA ARG A 90 1.62 2.87 17.54
C ARG A 90 0.38 2.69 16.70
N ASN A 91 0.13 3.65 15.82
CA ASN A 91 -0.88 3.55 14.78
C ASN A 91 -0.23 3.65 13.39
N GLY A 92 -0.94 3.18 12.37
CA GLY A 92 -0.58 3.33 10.97
C GLY A 92 -1.84 3.30 10.14
N PHE A 93 -1.92 4.14 9.11
CA PHE A 93 -3.07 4.20 8.21
C PHE A 93 -2.56 4.02 6.79
N VAL A 94 -3.19 3.12 6.05
CA VAL A 94 -2.86 2.82 4.66
C VAL A 94 -4.15 2.92 3.86
N ARG A 95 -4.10 3.57 2.70
CA ARG A 95 -5.23 3.57 1.77
C ARG A 95 -5.27 2.22 1.07
N ILE A 96 -6.42 1.56 1.13
CA ILE A 96 -6.63 0.30 0.40
C ILE A 96 -6.69 0.66 -1.09
N ARG A 97 -5.80 0.05 -1.86
CA ARG A 97 -5.89 0.07 -3.32
C ARG A 97 -6.76 -1.11 -3.74
N PRO A 98 -7.61 -0.95 -4.77
CA PRO A 98 -8.29 -2.10 -5.33
C PRO A 98 -7.25 -3.13 -5.75
N GLU A 99 -7.50 -4.40 -5.46
CA GLU A 99 -6.66 -5.49 -5.92
C GLU A 99 -6.69 -5.48 -7.46
N GLU A 100 -5.53 -5.28 -8.07
CA GLU A 100 -5.37 -5.50 -9.50
C GLU A 100 -5.34 -7.02 -9.70
N ASN A 101 -6.24 -7.54 -10.54
CA ASN A 101 -6.23 -8.95 -10.92
C ASN A 101 -5.02 -9.19 -11.83
N ILE A 102 -3.84 -9.30 -11.23
CA ILE A 102 -2.61 -9.69 -11.91
C ILE A 102 -2.63 -11.20 -11.97
N GLU A 103 -2.90 -11.74 -13.16
CA GLU A 103 -2.72 -13.17 -13.40
C GLU A 103 -1.23 -13.51 -13.28
N CYS A 104 -0.91 -14.56 -12.51
CA CYS A 104 0.46 -14.97 -12.31
C CYS A 104 1.00 -15.62 -13.59
N THR A 105 1.85 -14.90 -14.34
CA THR A 105 2.52 -15.39 -15.56
C THR A 105 3.86 -16.08 -15.29
N LEU A 106 4.18 -16.40 -14.03
CA LEU A 106 5.50 -16.93 -13.64
C LEU A 106 5.87 -18.23 -14.37
N ASP A 107 4.89 -19.10 -14.66
CA ASP A 107 5.12 -20.33 -15.42
C ASP A 107 5.65 -20.04 -16.83
N GLU A 108 5.16 -18.99 -17.47
CA GLU A 108 5.59 -18.58 -18.81
C GLU A 108 7.00 -17.99 -18.78
N GLU A 109 7.28 -17.20 -17.74
CA GLU A 109 8.60 -16.63 -17.45
C GLU A 109 9.65 -17.66 -17.04
N MET A 110 9.27 -18.88 -16.66
CA MET A 110 10.23 -19.95 -16.35
C MET A 110 10.62 -20.79 -17.58
N LYS A 111 9.88 -20.68 -18.68
CA LYS A 111 10.19 -21.43 -19.91
C LYS A 111 11.58 -21.03 -20.43
N PRO A 112 12.30 -21.92 -21.14
CA PRO A 112 13.56 -21.54 -21.78
C PRO A 112 13.35 -20.38 -22.78
N PRO A 113 14.37 -19.53 -23.03
CA PRO A 113 14.22 -18.33 -23.85
C PRO A 113 13.62 -18.57 -25.25
N ALA A 114 13.88 -19.74 -25.84
CA ALA A 114 13.34 -20.09 -27.15
C ALA A 114 11.81 -20.21 -27.20
N TYR A 115 11.17 -20.48 -26.07
CA TYR A 115 9.73 -20.75 -26.01
C TYR A 115 8.91 -19.58 -25.48
N ARG A 116 9.54 -18.60 -24.82
CA ARG A 116 8.83 -17.43 -24.27
C ARG A 116 8.31 -16.50 -25.36
N GLN A 117 7.19 -15.83 -25.09
CA GLN A 117 6.52 -14.96 -26.06
C GLN A 117 7.25 -13.62 -26.21
N ASP A 118 7.60 -12.97 -25.10
CA ASP A 118 8.40 -11.75 -25.03
C ASP A 118 9.71 -11.82 -25.86
N VAL A 119 10.45 -12.93 -25.76
CA VAL A 119 11.71 -13.12 -26.51
C VAL A 119 11.44 -13.31 -28.00
N LYS A 120 10.37 -14.02 -28.38
CA LYS A 120 9.97 -14.18 -29.79
C LYS A 120 9.60 -12.82 -30.39
N ASP A 121 8.81 -12.04 -29.68
CA ASP A 121 8.39 -10.70 -30.10
C ASP A 121 9.62 -9.79 -30.28
N MET A 122 10.57 -9.83 -29.35
CA MET A 122 11.83 -9.08 -29.46
C MET A 122 12.67 -9.52 -30.67
N ILE A 123 12.74 -10.81 -30.98
CA ILE A 123 13.44 -11.32 -32.17
C ILE A 123 12.73 -10.85 -33.45
N GLU A 124 11.40 -10.85 -33.47
CA GLU A 124 10.61 -10.35 -34.60
C GLU A 124 10.79 -8.85 -34.81
N GLU A 125 10.74 -8.05 -33.74
CA GLU A 125 11.03 -6.62 -33.77
C GLU A 125 12.46 -6.34 -34.26
N GLY A 126 13.45 -7.07 -33.75
CA GLY A 126 14.84 -6.95 -34.21
C GLY A 126 15.04 -7.35 -35.69
N ARG A 127 14.23 -8.28 -36.21
CA ARG A 127 14.21 -8.64 -37.63
C ARG A 127 13.53 -7.58 -38.50
N ARG A 128 12.54 -6.86 -37.96
CA ARG A 128 11.93 -5.71 -38.63
C ARG A 128 12.96 -4.58 -38.73
N ARG A 129 13.72 -4.59 -39.83
CA ARG A 129 14.66 -3.50 -40.15
C ARG A 129 13.90 -2.24 -40.51
N GLU A 130 13.60 -1.41 -39.53
CA GLU A 130 13.27 -0.01 -39.80
C GLU A 130 14.54 0.69 -40.29
N LYS A 131 14.63 0.89 -41.61
CA LYS A 131 15.68 1.73 -42.17
C LYS A 131 15.42 3.15 -41.70
N TYR A 132 16.28 3.67 -40.84
CA TYR A 132 16.27 5.08 -40.47
C TYR A 132 16.31 5.92 -41.75
N LYS A 133 15.22 6.63 -42.03
CA LYS A 133 15.16 7.60 -43.13
C LYS A 133 15.77 8.89 -42.61
N PHE A 134 17.00 9.18 -43.01
CA PHE A 134 17.64 10.46 -42.72
C PHE A 134 16.76 11.60 -43.24
N GLN A 135 16.27 12.43 -42.32
CA GLN A 135 15.53 13.64 -42.66
C GLN A 135 16.51 14.81 -42.65
N PRO A 136 16.81 15.42 -43.80
CA PRO A 136 17.65 16.60 -43.82
C PRO A 136 16.89 17.75 -43.11
N LYS A 137 17.47 18.30 -42.05
CA LYS A 137 16.92 19.46 -41.31
C LYS A 137 17.20 20.77 -42.05
N THR A 138 17.01 20.81 -43.36
CA THR A 138 17.34 21.95 -44.22
C THR A 138 16.22 22.99 -44.31
N GLY A 139 15.00 22.70 -43.82
CA GLY A 139 13.85 23.61 -43.92
C GLY A 139 13.35 23.85 -45.35
N LEU A 140 13.89 23.10 -46.31
CA LEU A 140 13.53 23.12 -47.73
C LEU A 140 12.80 21.81 -48.06
N GLU A 141 11.78 21.88 -48.92
CA GLU A 141 10.99 20.69 -49.34
C GLU A 141 11.77 19.72 -50.23
N TYR A 142 12.97 20.09 -50.69
CA TYR A 142 13.83 19.27 -51.56
C TYR A 142 15.23 19.07 -50.96
N ASN A 143 15.92 18.01 -51.40
CA ASN A 143 17.31 17.74 -51.01
C ASN A 143 18.29 18.32 -52.05
N PRO A 144 19.00 19.43 -51.78
CA PRO A 144 19.87 20.09 -52.75
C PRO A 144 21.14 19.30 -53.15
N TRP A 145 21.42 18.17 -52.50
CA TRP A 145 22.61 17.34 -52.74
C TRP A 145 22.32 16.03 -53.49
N ARG A 146 21.07 15.78 -53.89
CA ARG A 146 20.69 14.71 -54.81
C ARG A 146 20.40 15.33 -56.17
N THR A 147 21.26 15.05 -57.16
CA THR A 147 21.02 15.34 -58.58
C THR A 147 20.01 14.38 -59.17
#